data_AF-A0A1V5WEF9-F1
#
_entry.id   AF-A0A1V5WEF9-F1
#
_cell.length_a   1.000
_cell.length_b   1.000
_cell.length_c   1.000
_cell.angle_alpha   90.00
_cell.angle_beta   90.00
_cell.angle_gamma   90.00
#
_symmetry.space_group_name_H-M   'P 1'
#
loop_
_entity.id
_entity.type
_entity.pdbx_description
1 polymer ?
#
loop_
_entity_poly.entity_id
_entity_poly.type
_entity_poly.pdbx_seq_one_letter_code
_entity_poly.pdbx_strand_id
1 'polypeptide(L)'
;MIQSRTLQDRYRVLHQLGGGGMGIVYLAEDTRLAGRRCAIKELSPASLPAAERDWSIQAFQQEAGMLANLHHPGLTAVTDFFAEGSNWYLVMDFVEGETLEARLARSPGGRLPLNEALGIAHQLCEVLDYLHRQNPPVVFRDLKPGNIMLNTQGQVKLIDFGIARHFKPGKSGDTVNMGTPGYAAPEQYGGIGQSGPQADVYSLGVVLLQMTSGYNPVMARTPFPLPAPGSIMQGLPPHVEQAIICATQLQPQYRFPTVKDFQRALQGGGTPNPNHTTTMPPVGGYPYPPQPLGGVSGPARNVNTTLIIGLAFLALLFLGAGLVGFNYLRSLNDQTVPATQPPVVSVVTEEVTLPPKTQPTALATLPPTEPPTSRPTSTSPPSPPPTPELSPLQWSSIGYSVQGRELSMATIGYSGRTAVVVVGSIQGDQTSTRDVVNALINRIHNEKGAIPAGTMFYFIPTINPDGNATNSRYNANGVDLNRNWDTSDWRSDAPVPGYTEGKAGAGGSSPFSEPETKALRDLLQQLQPADLKVIELHSSVSSPNEIYSAGRNSDGIARIFADTLGYSIEDSWGAYTPTGELLTWCGEQGIVAIDVVIPQKGISSVDRAFQALIAAAEY
;
A
#
# COMPACT_ATOMS: atom_id res chain seq x y z
N MET A 1 11.53 -30.47 16.32
CA MET A 1 10.57 -30.86 17.38
C MET A 1 10.08 -29.60 18.05
N ILE A 2 8.79 -29.29 17.98
CA ILE A 2 8.20 -28.21 18.78
C ILE A 2 7.98 -28.79 20.18
N GLN A 3 8.42 -28.09 21.24
CA GLN A 3 8.11 -28.52 22.62
C GLN A 3 6.59 -28.52 22.82
N SER A 4 6.06 -29.51 23.53
CA SER A 4 4.61 -29.68 23.75
C SER A 4 4.05 -28.58 24.66
N ARG A 5 3.73 -27.42 24.06
CA ARG A 5 3.05 -26.30 24.72
C ARG A 5 1.66 -26.76 25.15
N THR A 6 1.38 -26.70 26.45
CA THR A 6 0.03 -26.88 27.00
C THR A 6 -0.40 -25.55 27.57
N LEU A 7 -1.59 -25.09 27.22
CA LEU A 7 -2.18 -23.86 27.73
C LEU A 7 -3.18 -24.18 28.85
N GLN A 8 -3.17 -23.40 29.93
CA GLN A 8 -4.12 -23.52 31.04
C GLN A 8 -4.18 -24.94 31.68
N ASP A 9 -3.06 -25.68 31.64
CA ASP A 9 -2.96 -27.11 32.03
C ASP A 9 -4.03 -28.03 31.40
N ARG A 10 -4.59 -27.64 30.25
CA ARG A 10 -5.75 -28.29 29.63
C ARG A 10 -5.62 -28.45 28.12
N TYR A 11 -5.17 -27.41 27.42
CA TYR A 11 -5.19 -27.40 25.97
C TYR A 11 -3.80 -27.71 25.42
N ARG A 12 -3.59 -28.97 25.04
CA ARG A 12 -2.32 -29.43 24.46
C ARG A 12 -2.26 -29.00 23.00
N VAL A 13 -1.39 -28.03 22.69
CA VAL A 13 -1.18 -27.55 21.32
C VAL A 13 -0.53 -28.65 20.48
N LEU A 14 -1.14 -28.96 19.34
CA LEU A 14 -0.67 -29.97 18.41
C LEU A 14 0.18 -29.35 17.29
N HIS A 15 -0.35 -28.33 16.62
CA HIS A 15 0.35 -27.54 15.59
C HIS A 15 -0.39 -26.23 15.30
N GLN A 16 0.25 -25.33 14.55
CA GLN A 16 -0.37 -24.12 14.04
C GLN A 16 -1.24 -24.43 12.81
N LEU A 17 -2.48 -23.93 12.79
CA LEU A 17 -3.39 -24.00 11.65
C LEU A 17 -3.20 -22.82 10.68
N GLY A 18 -2.84 -21.65 11.19
CA GLY A 18 -2.61 -20.45 10.39
C GLY A 18 -2.10 -19.28 11.23
N GLY A 19 -1.80 -18.15 10.60
CA GLY A 19 -1.39 -16.93 11.30
C GLY A 19 -1.42 -15.71 10.37
N GLY A 20 -1.70 -14.54 10.94
CA GLY A 20 -1.78 -13.29 10.19
C GLY A 20 -1.99 -12.10 11.12
N GLY A 21 -2.43 -10.95 10.58
CA GLY A 21 -2.60 -9.71 11.33
C GLY A 21 -3.68 -9.69 12.44
N MET A 22 -4.25 -10.84 12.82
CA MET A 22 -5.11 -11.00 14.00
C MET A 22 -4.49 -11.89 15.10
N GLY A 23 -3.25 -12.37 14.91
CA GLY A 23 -2.61 -13.36 15.76
C GLY A 23 -2.45 -14.72 15.10
N ILE A 24 -2.26 -15.75 15.93
CA ILE A 24 -1.96 -17.12 15.48
C ILE A 24 -3.11 -18.05 15.86
N VAL A 25 -3.49 -18.98 14.97
CA VAL A 25 -4.50 -20.01 15.27
C VAL A 25 -3.82 -21.37 15.37
N TYR A 26 -4.08 -22.09 16.46
CA TYR A 26 -3.54 -23.43 16.73
C TYR A 26 -4.63 -24.49 16.71
N LEU A 27 -4.29 -25.71 16.31
CA LEU A 27 -5.03 -26.91 16.67
C LEU A 27 -4.55 -27.39 18.03
N ALA A 28 -5.48 -27.66 18.94
CA ALA A 28 -5.19 -28.24 20.24
C ALA A 28 -6.14 -29.41 20.55
N GLU A 29 -5.74 -30.22 21.54
CA GLU A 29 -6.57 -31.24 22.16
C GLU A 29 -6.93 -30.79 23.60
N ASP A 30 -8.21 -30.94 23.97
CA ASP A 30 -8.66 -30.75 25.35
C ASP A 30 -8.34 -32.01 26.18
N THR A 31 -7.31 -31.95 27.03
CA THR A 31 -6.86 -33.11 27.82
C THR A 31 -7.88 -33.58 28.86
N ARG A 32 -8.90 -32.76 29.18
CA ARG A 32 -10.01 -33.15 30.08
C ARG A 32 -11.14 -33.86 29.32
N LEU A 33 -11.24 -33.68 28.01
CA LEU A 33 -12.25 -34.29 27.14
C LEU A 33 -11.55 -35.09 26.04
N ALA A 34 -11.07 -36.29 26.40
CA ALA A 34 -10.25 -37.14 25.55
C ALA A 34 -10.79 -37.27 24.11
N GLY A 35 -9.95 -36.96 23.12
CA GLY A 35 -10.31 -36.98 21.70
C GLY A 35 -11.01 -35.72 21.18
N ARG A 36 -11.40 -34.75 22.03
CA ARG A 36 -11.96 -33.46 21.58
C ARG A 36 -10.84 -32.54 21.10
N ARG A 37 -10.93 -32.15 19.82
CA ARG A 37 -10.09 -31.11 19.20
C ARG A 37 -10.75 -29.74 19.32
N CYS A 38 -9.94 -28.71 19.51
CA CYS A 38 -10.36 -27.31 19.46
C CYS A 38 -9.38 -26.47 18.63
N ALA A 39 -9.87 -25.35 18.10
CA ALA A 39 -9.03 -24.30 17.54
C ALA A 39 -8.82 -23.22 18.61
N ILE A 40 -7.59 -22.69 18.71
CA ILE A 40 -7.23 -21.67 19.69
C ILE A 40 -6.62 -20.48 18.96
N LYS A 41 -7.30 -19.33 19.00
CA LYS A 41 -6.81 -18.06 18.47
C LYS A 41 -6.05 -17.33 19.59
N GLU A 42 -4.75 -17.11 19.39
CA GLU A 42 -3.85 -16.39 20.30
C GLU A 42 -3.66 -14.95 19.83
N LEU A 43 -3.98 -14.00 20.71
CA LEU A 43 -3.57 -12.60 20.62
C LEU A 43 -2.31 -12.38 21.47
N SER A 44 -1.25 -11.85 20.86
CA SER A 44 -0.01 -11.44 21.51
C SER A 44 0.11 -9.90 21.51
N PRO A 45 -0.29 -9.21 22.61
CA PRO A 45 -0.20 -7.75 22.69
C PRO A 45 1.24 -7.22 22.58
N ALA A 46 2.24 -8.02 22.99
CA ALA A 46 3.65 -7.66 22.85
C ALA A 46 4.06 -7.45 21.38
N SER A 47 3.43 -8.18 20.46
CA SER A 47 3.66 -8.10 19.01
C SER A 47 2.97 -6.89 18.34
N LEU A 48 2.16 -6.13 19.07
CA LEU A 48 1.44 -4.96 18.57
C LEU A 48 2.13 -3.63 18.97
N PRO A 49 1.94 -2.54 18.18
CA PRO A 49 2.38 -1.20 18.56
C PRO A 49 1.82 -0.79 19.91
N ALA A 50 2.63 -0.12 20.75
CA ALA A 50 2.25 0.19 22.13
C ALA A 50 0.91 0.94 22.26
N ALA A 51 0.62 1.84 21.32
CA ALA A 51 -0.63 2.61 21.28
C ALA A 51 -1.90 1.80 20.95
N GLU A 52 -1.76 0.55 20.48
CA GLU A 52 -2.89 -0.29 20.04
C GLU A 52 -3.13 -1.52 20.93
N ARG A 53 -2.27 -1.75 21.96
CA ARG A 53 -2.30 -2.96 22.80
C ARG A 53 -3.58 -3.06 23.62
N ASP A 54 -3.83 -2.06 24.47
CA ASP A 54 -4.96 -2.06 25.40
C ASP A 54 -6.29 -2.13 24.64
N TRP A 55 -6.36 -1.41 23.52
CA TRP A 55 -7.50 -1.45 22.61
C TRP A 55 -7.73 -2.83 21.99
N SER A 56 -6.67 -3.46 21.44
CA SER A 56 -6.77 -4.79 20.84
C SER A 56 -7.19 -5.86 21.86
N ILE A 57 -6.72 -5.74 23.12
CA ILE A 57 -7.15 -6.62 24.22
C ILE A 57 -8.64 -6.43 24.50
N GLN A 58 -9.11 -5.19 24.67
CA GLN A 58 -10.53 -4.90 24.92
C GLN A 58 -11.43 -5.39 23.77
N ALA A 59 -11.00 -5.17 22.53
CA ALA A 59 -11.76 -5.56 21.35
C ALA A 59 -11.82 -7.09 21.19
N PHE A 60 -10.75 -7.81 21.54
CA PHE A 60 -10.73 -9.28 21.57
C PHE A 60 -11.58 -9.87 22.71
N GLN A 61 -11.61 -9.22 23.88
CA GLN A 61 -12.54 -9.55 24.98
C GLN A 61 -14.00 -9.34 24.57
N GLN A 62 -14.31 -8.24 23.88
CA GLN A 62 -15.66 -7.96 23.36
C GLN A 62 -16.08 -8.99 22.29
N GLU A 63 -15.18 -9.34 21.37
CA GLU A 63 -15.41 -10.39 20.37
C GLU A 63 -15.68 -11.74 21.06
N ALA A 64 -14.85 -12.16 22.01
CA ALA A 64 -15.06 -13.39 22.79
C ALA A 64 -16.42 -13.40 23.51
N GLY A 65 -16.77 -12.31 24.19
CA GLY A 65 -18.03 -12.16 24.91
C GLY A 65 -19.26 -12.17 23.98
N MET A 66 -19.16 -11.57 22.79
CA MET A 66 -20.25 -11.62 21.81
C MET A 66 -20.39 -13.04 21.23
N LEU A 67 -19.30 -13.66 20.79
CA LEU A 67 -19.29 -14.99 20.18
C LEU A 67 -19.79 -16.08 21.15
N ALA A 68 -19.48 -15.98 22.44
CA ALA A 68 -19.97 -16.90 23.47
C ALA A 68 -21.51 -16.92 23.62
N ASN A 69 -22.21 -15.89 23.14
CA ASN A 69 -23.66 -15.81 23.17
C ASN A 69 -24.33 -16.24 21.85
N LEU A 70 -23.56 -16.45 20.77
CA LEU A 70 -24.10 -16.85 19.46
C LEU A 70 -24.25 -18.38 19.34
N HIS A 71 -25.45 -18.80 18.93
CA HIS A 71 -25.87 -20.19 18.87
C HIS A 71 -26.54 -20.47 17.52
N HIS A 72 -25.74 -20.91 16.53
CA HIS A 72 -26.23 -21.27 15.21
C HIS A 72 -25.37 -22.39 14.61
N PRO A 73 -25.94 -23.41 13.92
CA PRO A 73 -25.19 -24.54 13.38
C PRO A 73 -24.09 -24.13 12.40
N GLY A 74 -24.27 -23.04 11.65
CA GLY A 74 -23.27 -22.49 10.73
C GLY A 74 -22.25 -21.53 11.36
N LEU A 75 -22.10 -21.51 12.69
CA LEU A 75 -21.05 -20.79 13.41
C LEU A 75 -20.16 -21.76 14.19
N THR A 76 -18.93 -21.35 14.53
CA THR A 76 -18.11 -22.03 15.54
C THR A 76 -18.52 -21.62 16.95
N ALA A 77 -18.80 -22.57 17.83
CA ALA A 77 -19.06 -22.27 19.23
C ALA A 77 -17.76 -21.91 19.95
N VAL A 78 -17.80 -20.85 20.77
CA VAL A 78 -16.74 -20.53 21.72
C VAL A 78 -16.95 -21.34 22.99
N THR A 79 -15.88 -21.94 23.50
CA THR A 79 -15.91 -22.86 24.65
C THR A 79 -15.14 -22.34 25.85
N ASP A 80 -14.14 -21.50 25.64
CA ASP A 80 -13.29 -20.94 26.70
C ASP A 80 -12.62 -19.65 26.21
N PHE A 81 -12.27 -18.77 27.15
CA PHE A 81 -11.54 -17.53 26.89
C PHE A 81 -10.73 -17.14 28.13
N PHE A 82 -9.41 -17.05 27.98
CA PHE A 82 -8.50 -16.82 29.11
C PHE A 82 -7.26 -16.02 28.72
N ALA A 83 -6.57 -15.49 29.73
CA ALA A 83 -5.23 -14.93 29.61
C ALA A 83 -4.21 -15.89 30.22
N GLU A 84 -3.04 -16.01 29.60
CA GLU A 84 -1.91 -16.78 30.13
C GLU A 84 -0.59 -16.09 29.75
N GLY A 85 0.23 -15.76 30.76
CA GLY A 85 1.37 -14.86 30.59
C GLY A 85 0.91 -13.46 30.16
N SER A 86 1.46 -12.95 29.06
CA SER A 86 1.09 -11.65 28.46
C SER A 86 -0.03 -11.75 27.41
N ASN A 87 -0.49 -12.96 27.09
CA ASN A 87 -1.24 -13.25 25.88
C ASN A 87 -2.68 -13.69 26.19
N TRP A 88 -3.58 -13.53 25.22
CA TRP A 88 -5.00 -13.86 25.34
C TRP A 88 -5.38 -14.96 24.36
N TYR A 89 -6.25 -15.86 24.77
CA TYR A 89 -6.61 -17.07 24.02
C TYR A 89 -8.13 -17.21 23.94
N LEU A 90 -8.63 -17.42 22.74
CA LEU A 90 -10.03 -17.76 22.47
C LEU A 90 -10.11 -19.19 21.96
N VAL A 91 -10.79 -20.06 22.70
CA VAL A 91 -10.96 -21.48 22.37
C VAL A 91 -12.32 -21.71 21.72
N MET A 92 -12.30 -22.23 20.50
CA MET A 92 -13.49 -22.51 19.70
C MET A 92 -13.49 -23.95 19.18
N ASP A 93 -14.66 -24.47 18.82
CA ASP A 93 -14.77 -25.79 18.20
C ASP A 93 -13.92 -25.88 16.92
N PHE A 94 -13.15 -26.96 16.78
CA PHE A 94 -12.41 -27.24 15.56
C PHE A 94 -13.36 -27.77 14.48
N VAL A 95 -13.30 -27.16 13.29
CA VAL A 95 -14.11 -27.58 12.13
C VAL A 95 -13.30 -28.54 11.25
N GLU A 96 -13.65 -29.83 11.28
CA GLU A 96 -13.07 -30.80 10.36
C GLU A 96 -13.65 -30.63 8.94
N GLY A 97 -12.78 -30.25 8.01
CA GLY A 97 -13.17 -29.87 6.65
C GLY A 97 -12.10 -29.05 5.94
N GLU A 98 -12.52 -28.17 5.04
CA GLU A 98 -11.67 -27.26 4.27
C GLU A 98 -12.30 -25.87 4.15
N THR A 99 -11.51 -24.85 3.80
CA THR A 99 -12.06 -23.53 3.43
C THR A 99 -12.70 -23.58 2.03
N LEU A 100 -13.69 -22.73 1.79
CA LEU A 100 -14.25 -22.52 0.46
C LEU A 100 -13.17 -22.03 -0.52
N GLU A 101 -12.18 -21.28 -0.04
CA GLU A 101 -10.99 -20.92 -0.81
C GLU A 101 -10.23 -22.15 -1.34
N ALA A 102 -9.93 -23.13 -0.47
CA ALA A 102 -9.29 -24.38 -0.87
C ALA A 102 -10.19 -25.24 -1.77
N ARG A 103 -11.51 -25.20 -1.56
CA ARG A 103 -12.52 -25.88 -2.39
C ARG A 103 -12.59 -25.28 -3.79
N LEU A 104 -12.49 -23.97 -3.93
CA LEU A 104 -12.45 -23.25 -5.21
C LEU A 104 -11.11 -23.50 -5.91
N ALA A 105 -9.98 -23.40 -5.21
CA ALA A 105 -8.64 -23.62 -5.77
C ALA A 105 -8.45 -25.03 -6.37
N ARG A 106 -9.06 -26.06 -5.77
CA ARG A 106 -9.07 -27.43 -6.34
C ARG A 106 -10.11 -27.66 -7.44
N SER A 107 -11.04 -26.72 -7.64
CA SER A 107 -12.14 -26.92 -8.59
C SER A 107 -11.75 -26.53 -10.02
N PRO A 108 -12.20 -27.28 -11.05
CA PRO A 108 -11.92 -26.93 -12.44
C PRO A 108 -12.36 -25.50 -12.79
N GLY A 109 -11.41 -24.65 -13.16
CA GLY A 109 -11.66 -23.25 -13.48
C GLY A 109 -12.03 -22.37 -12.27
N GLY A 110 -11.69 -22.78 -11.04
CA GLY A 110 -11.91 -21.97 -9.84
C GLY A 110 -13.37 -21.84 -9.39
N ARG A 111 -14.28 -22.66 -9.93
CA ARG A 111 -15.75 -22.53 -9.78
C ARG A 111 -16.44 -23.84 -9.42
N LEU A 112 -17.63 -23.75 -8.85
CA LEU A 112 -18.48 -24.85 -8.42
C LEU A 112 -19.67 -25.06 -9.37
N PRO A 113 -20.25 -26.27 -9.42
CA PRO A 113 -21.57 -26.47 -10.01
C PRO A 113 -22.61 -25.54 -9.38
N LEU A 114 -23.52 -24.98 -10.18
CA LEU A 114 -24.49 -23.98 -9.70
C LEU A 114 -25.31 -24.46 -8.48
N ASN A 115 -25.73 -25.73 -8.47
CA ASN A 115 -26.49 -26.29 -7.33
C ASN A 115 -25.66 -26.35 -6.03
N GLU A 116 -24.35 -26.58 -6.12
CA GLU A 116 -23.43 -26.55 -4.97
C GLU A 116 -23.25 -25.10 -4.48
N ALA A 117 -23.00 -24.17 -5.41
CA ALA A 117 -22.87 -22.74 -5.11
C ALA A 117 -24.14 -22.14 -4.46
N LEU A 118 -25.34 -22.48 -4.96
CA LEU A 118 -26.61 -22.06 -4.39
C LEU A 118 -26.89 -22.73 -3.03
N GLY A 119 -26.50 -23.99 -2.84
CA GLY A 119 -26.60 -24.69 -1.55
C GLY A 119 -25.70 -24.08 -0.46
N ILE A 120 -24.51 -23.61 -0.84
CA ILE A 120 -23.61 -22.87 0.05
C ILE A 120 -24.18 -21.47 0.33
N ALA A 121 -24.63 -20.74 -0.70
CA ALA A 121 -25.24 -19.43 -0.54
C ALA A 121 -26.49 -19.45 0.35
N HIS A 122 -27.33 -20.50 0.25
CA HIS A 122 -28.48 -20.69 1.13
C HIS A 122 -28.08 -20.75 2.61
N GLN A 123 -27.11 -21.60 2.95
CA GLN A 123 -26.64 -21.74 4.32
C GLN A 123 -26.00 -20.44 4.84
N LEU A 124 -25.26 -19.72 3.98
CA LEU A 124 -24.73 -18.40 4.31
C LEU A 124 -25.85 -17.37 4.58
N CYS A 125 -26.93 -17.36 3.78
CA CYS A 125 -28.11 -16.52 4.04
C CYS A 125 -28.74 -16.83 5.41
N GLU A 126 -28.82 -18.11 5.81
CA GLU A 126 -29.36 -18.50 7.11
C GLU A 126 -28.48 -18.03 8.29
N VAL A 127 -27.15 -18.19 8.17
CA VAL A 127 -26.18 -17.69 9.17
C VAL A 127 -26.26 -16.17 9.30
N LEU A 128 -26.26 -15.45 8.17
CA LEU A 128 -26.29 -13.98 8.18
C LEU A 128 -27.64 -13.44 8.69
N ASP A 129 -28.77 -14.04 8.31
CA ASP A 129 -30.10 -13.66 8.84
C ASP A 129 -30.19 -13.90 10.35
N TYR A 130 -29.53 -14.93 10.89
CA TYR A 130 -29.39 -15.12 12.33
C TYR A 130 -28.57 -13.98 12.99
N LEU A 131 -27.44 -13.58 12.41
CA LEU A 131 -26.60 -12.49 12.93
C LEU A 131 -27.30 -11.12 12.87
N HIS A 132 -27.97 -10.82 11.75
CA HIS A 132 -28.71 -9.57 11.53
C HIS A 132 -29.92 -9.40 12.46
N ARG A 133 -30.39 -10.48 13.11
CA ARG A 133 -31.51 -10.50 14.08
C ARG A 133 -31.09 -10.38 15.54
N GLN A 134 -29.79 -10.37 15.83
CA GLN A 134 -29.33 -10.11 17.20
C GLN A 134 -29.72 -8.69 17.63
N ASN A 135 -29.68 -8.43 18.95
CA ASN A 135 -29.98 -7.10 19.50
C ASN A 135 -28.80 -6.60 20.36
N PRO A 136 -27.97 -5.66 19.87
CA PRO A 136 -28.02 -5.05 18.54
C PRO A 136 -27.66 -6.03 17.40
N PRO A 137 -28.03 -5.74 16.14
CA PRO A 137 -27.66 -6.57 14.99
C PRO A 137 -26.14 -6.74 14.85
N VAL A 138 -25.71 -7.98 14.59
CA VAL A 138 -24.30 -8.30 14.31
C VAL A 138 -24.11 -8.36 12.80
N VAL A 139 -23.16 -7.57 12.27
CA VAL A 139 -22.76 -7.57 10.85
C VAL A 139 -21.40 -8.27 10.76
N PHE A 140 -21.23 -9.20 9.82
CA PHE A 140 -20.06 -10.09 9.76
C PHE A 140 -18.82 -9.41 9.13
N ARG A 141 -19.02 -8.56 8.12
CA ARG A 141 -18.04 -7.61 7.54
C ARG A 141 -16.81 -8.17 6.81
N ASP A 142 -16.28 -9.34 7.17
CA ASP A 142 -15.15 -9.99 6.47
C ASP A 142 -15.57 -11.32 5.79
N LEU A 143 -16.72 -11.33 5.13
CA LEU A 143 -17.21 -12.52 4.43
C LEU A 143 -16.43 -12.75 3.13
N LYS A 144 -15.66 -13.85 3.10
CA LYS A 144 -14.79 -14.26 1.98
C LYS A 144 -14.58 -15.78 2.01
N PRO A 145 -14.11 -16.42 0.92
CA PRO A 145 -13.92 -17.87 0.86
C PRO A 145 -12.96 -18.44 1.92
N GLY A 146 -11.97 -17.66 2.37
CA GLY A 146 -11.05 -18.06 3.44
C GLY A 146 -11.70 -18.13 4.83
N ASN A 147 -12.80 -17.39 5.06
CA ASN A 147 -13.55 -17.37 6.34
C ASN A 147 -14.78 -18.31 6.32
N ILE A 148 -14.95 -19.09 5.24
CA ILE A 148 -16.07 -20.02 5.06
C ILE A 148 -15.49 -21.44 5.08
N MET A 149 -15.75 -22.22 6.12
CA MET A 149 -15.42 -23.64 6.17
C MET A 149 -16.58 -24.48 5.61
N LEU A 150 -16.24 -25.50 4.83
CA LEU A 150 -17.10 -26.60 4.44
C LEU A 150 -16.67 -27.83 5.25
N ASN A 151 -17.54 -28.32 6.14
CA ASN A 151 -17.22 -29.53 6.90
C ASN A 151 -17.33 -30.81 6.04
N THR A 152 -16.94 -31.95 6.60
CA THR A 152 -17.02 -33.26 5.93
C THR A 152 -18.44 -33.70 5.49
N GLN A 153 -19.49 -33.01 5.94
CA GLN A 153 -20.88 -33.21 5.54
C GLN A 153 -21.38 -32.17 4.51
N GLY A 154 -20.51 -31.28 4.02
CA GLY A 154 -20.87 -30.19 3.11
C GLY A 154 -21.62 -29.02 3.78
N GLN A 155 -21.62 -28.96 5.12
CA GLN A 155 -22.24 -27.87 5.86
C GLN A 155 -21.29 -26.68 5.98
N VAL A 156 -21.82 -25.48 5.81
CA VAL A 156 -21.10 -24.22 6.00
C VAL A 156 -20.91 -23.93 7.49
N LYS A 157 -19.69 -23.54 7.87
CA LYS A 157 -19.42 -22.82 9.12
C LYS A 157 -18.61 -21.56 8.83
N LEU A 158 -19.08 -20.40 9.28
CA LEU A 158 -18.26 -19.20 9.31
C LEU A 158 -17.21 -19.32 10.42
N ILE A 159 -15.97 -18.97 10.08
CA ILE A 159 -14.83 -18.88 10.99
C ILE A 159 -14.28 -17.44 10.94
N ASP A 160 -13.79 -16.98 12.08
CA ASP A 160 -13.23 -15.63 12.29
C ASP A 160 -14.17 -14.46 11.94
N PHE A 161 -14.77 -13.84 12.96
CA PHE A 161 -15.63 -12.67 12.79
C PHE A 161 -14.83 -11.36 12.64
N GLY A 162 -13.54 -11.37 12.97
CA GLY A 162 -12.66 -10.20 12.93
C GLY A 162 -13.14 -9.00 13.75
N ILE A 163 -14.07 -9.17 14.69
CA ILE A 163 -14.77 -8.07 15.38
C ILE A 163 -13.80 -7.20 16.18
N ALA A 164 -12.71 -7.77 16.70
CA ALA A 164 -11.66 -7.01 17.37
C ALA A 164 -11.05 -5.90 16.49
N ARG A 165 -11.12 -5.99 15.15
CA ARG A 165 -10.68 -4.90 14.25
C ARG A 165 -11.61 -3.70 14.24
N HIS A 166 -12.88 -3.85 14.60
CA HIS A 166 -13.98 -2.99 14.16
C HIS A 166 -14.39 -1.85 15.11
N PHE A 167 -14.02 -1.89 16.39
CA PHE A 167 -14.54 -0.95 17.40
C PHE A 167 -13.49 0.01 17.97
N LYS A 168 -13.03 1.02 17.21
CA LYS A 168 -12.18 2.12 17.77
C LYS A 168 -13.05 3.23 18.38
N PRO A 169 -13.08 3.44 19.71
CA PRO A 169 -13.89 4.50 20.32
C PRO A 169 -13.45 5.89 19.85
N GLY A 170 -14.40 6.76 19.51
CA GLY A 170 -14.13 8.15 19.10
C GLY A 170 -13.96 8.39 17.60
N LYS A 171 -14.15 7.39 16.73
CA LYS A 171 -14.33 7.59 15.28
C LYS A 171 -15.78 7.29 14.87
N SER A 172 -16.36 8.14 14.03
CA SER A 172 -17.76 8.08 13.57
C SER A 172 -17.98 7.20 12.33
N GLY A 173 -17.06 6.28 12.05
CA GLY A 173 -17.16 5.34 10.93
C GLY A 173 -16.08 4.27 10.99
N ASP A 174 -16.21 3.28 10.12
CA ASP A 174 -15.26 2.18 10.00
C ASP A 174 -13.85 2.74 9.66
N THR A 175 -12.80 2.22 10.32
CA THR A 175 -11.42 2.69 10.13
C THR A 175 -10.86 2.15 8.81
N VAL A 176 -10.03 2.96 8.13
CA VAL A 176 -9.64 2.87 6.71
C VAL A 176 -8.69 1.68 6.39
N ASN A 177 -9.00 0.46 6.85
CA ASN A 177 -8.34 -0.80 6.47
C ASN A 177 -9.15 -2.04 6.94
N MET A 178 -10.47 -2.00 6.79
CA MET A 178 -11.42 -2.92 7.47
C MET A 178 -12.06 -4.01 6.60
N GLY A 179 -11.48 -4.35 5.44
CA GLY A 179 -11.97 -5.42 4.58
C GLY A 179 -10.85 -6.17 3.88
N THR A 180 -11.06 -7.45 3.56
CA THR A 180 -10.16 -8.15 2.64
C THR A 180 -10.40 -7.63 1.21
N PRO A 181 -9.35 -7.19 0.48
CA PRO A 181 -9.49 -6.60 -0.85
C PRO A 181 -10.37 -7.42 -1.79
N GLY A 182 -11.27 -6.75 -2.50
CA GLY A 182 -12.15 -7.35 -3.51
C GLY A 182 -13.46 -7.96 -2.99
N TYR A 183 -13.57 -8.35 -1.70
CA TYR A 183 -14.83 -8.91 -1.15
C TYR A 183 -15.67 -7.88 -0.40
N ALA A 184 -15.02 -6.97 0.32
CA ALA A 184 -15.71 -5.99 1.16
C ALA A 184 -16.55 -5.00 0.34
N ALA A 185 -17.63 -4.51 0.94
CA ALA A 185 -18.51 -3.52 0.33
C ALA A 185 -17.82 -2.14 0.22
N PRO A 186 -18.15 -1.30 -0.78
CA PRO A 186 -17.51 0.02 -0.98
C PRO A 186 -17.47 0.90 0.28
N GLU A 187 -18.54 0.90 1.08
CA GLU A 187 -18.62 1.67 2.32
C GLU A 187 -17.59 1.28 3.40
N GLN A 188 -17.05 0.05 3.34
CA GLN A 188 -16.04 -0.45 4.28
C GLN A 188 -14.63 0.10 4.01
N TYR A 189 -14.40 0.71 2.84
CA TYR A 189 -13.11 1.32 2.48
C TYR A 189 -12.94 2.74 3.05
N GLY A 190 -13.98 3.31 3.67
CA GLY A 190 -13.90 4.51 4.51
C GLY A 190 -14.83 5.67 4.11
N GLY A 191 -15.02 6.61 5.04
CA GLY A 191 -15.63 7.91 4.77
C GLY A 191 -17.15 8.02 4.93
N ILE A 192 -17.91 6.93 4.97
CA ILE A 192 -19.39 6.96 5.00
C ILE A 192 -19.98 6.09 6.13
N GLY A 193 -19.86 6.55 7.38
CA GLY A 193 -20.59 5.99 8.52
C GLY A 193 -20.18 4.57 8.93
N GLN A 194 -21.13 3.85 9.54
CA GLN A 194 -20.96 2.48 10.03
C GLN A 194 -21.64 1.49 9.08
N SER A 195 -20.90 0.50 8.58
CA SER A 195 -21.43 -0.51 7.65
C SER A 195 -22.54 -1.35 8.29
N GLY A 196 -23.71 -1.37 7.65
CA GLY A 196 -24.90 -2.12 8.08
C GLY A 196 -25.03 -3.50 7.41
N PRO A 197 -26.15 -4.23 7.67
CA PRO A 197 -26.41 -5.57 7.12
C PRO A 197 -26.25 -5.72 5.60
N GLN A 198 -26.48 -4.64 4.83
CA GLN A 198 -26.30 -4.63 3.37
C GLN A 198 -24.83 -4.81 2.92
N ALA A 199 -23.84 -4.64 3.81
CA ALA A 199 -22.44 -4.96 3.51
C ALA A 199 -22.25 -6.48 3.39
N ASP A 200 -22.86 -7.27 4.26
CA ASP A 200 -22.79 -8.74 4.17
C ASP A 200 -23.54 -9.26 2.93
N VAL A 201 -24.63 -8.59 2.51
CA VAL A 201 -25.34 -8.89 1.26
C VAL A 201 -24.42 -8.67 0.05
N TYR A 202 -23.66 -7.56 0.04
CA TYR A 202 -22.67 -7.30 -1.02
C TYR A 202 -21.62 -8.41 -1.06
N SER A 203 -20.96 -8.66 0.06
CA SER A 203 -19.88 -9.64 0.17
C SER A 203 -20.33 -11.05 -0.22
N LEU A 204 -21.56 -11.44 0.14
CA LEU A 204 -22.14 -12.72 -0.28
C LEU A 204 -22.42 -12.76 -1.79
N GLY A 205 -22.83 -11.64 -2.40
CA GLY A 205 -22.94 -11.47 -3.84
C GLY A 205 -21.60 -11.70 -4.55
N VAL A 206 -20.50 -11.15 -4.01
CA VAL A 206 -19.14 -11.37 -4.55
C VAL A 206 -18.72 -12.84 -4.43
N VAL A 207 -18.92 -13.45 -3.25
CA VAL A 207 -18.61 -14.87 -3.03
C VAL A 207 -19.41 -15.76 -3.99
N LEU A 208 -20.69 -15.47 -4.24
CA LEU A 208 -21.50 -16.22 -5.21
C LEU A 208 -21.05 -15.99 -6.67
N LEU A 209 -20.67 -14.77 -7.04
CA LEU A 209 -20.08 -14.49 -8.35
C LEU A 209 -18.82 -15.35 -8.57
N GLN A 210 -17.91 -15.38 -7.61
CA GLN A 210 -16.72 -16.22 -7.67
C GLN A 210 -17.06 -17.71 -7.73
N MET A 211 -17.93 -18.20 -6.84
CA MET A 211 -18.33 -19.62 -6.83
C MET A 211 -18.93 -20.08 -8.17
N THR A 212 -19.66 -19.22 -8.88
CA THR A 212 -20.32 -19.58 -10.15
C THR A 212 -19.47 -19.34 -11.39
N SER A 213 -18.56 -18.36 -11.38
CA SER A 213 -17.81 -17.94 -12.56
C SER A 213 -16.32 -18.30 -12.54
N GLY A 214 -15.71 -18.44 -11.36
CA GLY A 214 -14.27 -18.58 -11.16
C GLY A 214 -13.52 -17.26 -11.06
N TYR A 215 -14.21 -16.11 -11.18
CA TYR A 215 -13.63 -14.79 -11.02
C TYR A 215 -13.11 -14.59 -9.58
N ASN A 216 -11.80 -14.45 -9.41
CA ASN A 216 -11.19 -14.12 -8.13
C ASN A 216 -11.09 -12.59 -7.99
N PRO A 217 -11.87 -11.94 -7.10
CA PRO A 217 -11.85 -10.48 -6.96
C PRO A 217 -10.52 -9.95 -6.41
N VAL A 218 -9.71 -10.76 -5.72
CA VAL A 218 -8.37 -10.39 -5.23
C VAL A 218 -7.36 -10.27 -6.39
N MET A 219 -7.62 -10.95 -7.51
CA MET A 219 -6.78 -10.87 -8.72
C MET A 219 -7.28 -9.83 -9.73
N ALA A 220 -8.39 -9.13 -9.42
CA ALA A 220 -8.93 -8.08 -10.26
C ALA A 220 -8.14 -6.78 -10.06
N ARG A 221 -7.92 -6.05 -11.15
CA ARG A 221 -7.18 -4.77 -11.15
C ARG A 221 -7.94 -3.62 -10.50
N THR A 222 -9.24 -3.79 -10.26
CA THR A 222 -10.07 -2.89 -9.47
C THR A 222 -11.05 -3.73 -8.65
N PRO A 223 -11.35 -3.35 -7.40
CA PRO A 223 -12.40 -4.02 -6.61
C PRO A 223 -13.81 -3.67 -7.11
N PHE A 224 -13.96 -2.55 -7.82
CA PHE A 224 -15.23 -2.03 -8.32
C PHE A 224 -15.09 -1.38 -9.71
N PRO A 225 -16.19 -1.29 -10.50
CA PRO A 225 -17.37 -2.14 -10.40
C PRO A 225 -17.01 -3.58 -10.76
N LEU A 226 -17.71 -4.56 -10.18
CA LEU A 226 -17.50 -5.96 -10.54
C LEU A 226 -17.97 -6.23 -11.98
N PRO A 227 -17.29 -7.11 -12.73
CA PRO A 227 -17.75 -7.56 -14.04
C PRO A 227 -19.13 -8.21 -13.95
N ALA A 228 -19.99 -7.96 -14.95
CA ALA A 228 -21.32 -8.54 -15.01
C ALA A 228 -21.25 -10.08 -15.07
N PRO A 229 -22.09 -10.84 -14.34
CA PRO A 229 -21.98 -12.30 -14.28
C PRO A 229 -21.98 -12.96 -15.67
N GLY A 230 -22.90 -12.54 -16.56
CA GLY A 230 -22.99 -13.03 -17.94
C GLY A 230 -21.80 -12.68 -18.84
N SER A 231 -20.99 -11.66 -18.53
CA SER A 231 -19.75 -11.41 -19.30
C SER A 231 -18.61 -12.38 -18.94
N ILE A 232 -18.72 -13.08 -17.81
CA ILE A 232 -17.72 -14.07 -17.35
C ILE A 232 -18.23 -15.50 -17.56
N MET A 233 -19.50 -15.75 -17.24
CA MET A 233 -20.12 -17.08 -17.26
C MET A 233 -21.48 -17.04 -17.96
N GLN A 234 -21.50 -17.59 -19.17
CA GLN A 234 -22.73 -17.79 -19.95
C GLN A 234 -23.57 -18.93 -19.37
N GLY A 235 -24.90 -18.78 -19.40
CA GLY A 235 -25.85 -19.83 -19.01
C GLY A 235 -26.25 -19.86 -17.53
N LEU A 236 -25.99 -18.80 -16.75
CA LEU A 236 -26.64 -18.63 -15.45
C LEU A 236 -28.17 -18.42 -15.63
N PRO A 237 -29.01 -18.95 -14.72
CA PRO A 237 -30.43 -18.61 -14.72
C PRO A 237 -30.62 -17.10 -14.51
N PRO A 238 -31.50 -16.41 -15.27
CA PRO A 238 -31.62 -14.95 -15.20
C PRO A 238 -31.91 -14.39 -13.80
N HIS A 239 -32.63 -15.14 -12.95
CA HIS A 239 -32.89 -14.73 -11.57
C HIS A 239 -31.64 -14.76 -10.69
N VAL A 240 -30.71 -15.71 -10.90
CA VAL A 240 -29.43 -15.78 -10.18
C VAL A 240 -28.51 -14.65 -10.61
N GLU A 241 -28.39 -14.41 -11.93
CA GLU A 241 -27.61 -13.28 -12.45
C GLU A 241 -28.13 -11.94 -11.94
N GLN A 242 -29.45 -11.69 -12.03
CA GLN A 242 -30.05 -10.46 -11.56
C GLN A 242 -29.93 -10.28 -10.03
N ALA A 243 -29.97 -11.38 -9.27
CA ALA A 243 -29.74 -11.34 -7.83
C ALA A 243 -28.28 -10.97 -7.50
N ILE A 244 -27.29 -11.55 -8.19
CA ILE A 244 -25.88 -11.16 -8.02
C ILE A 244 -25.70 -9.67 -8.35
N ILE A 245 -26.19 -9.21 -9.51
CA ILE A 245 -26.09 -7.80 -9.95
C ILE A 245 -26.72 -6.83 -8.93
N CYS A 246 -27.86 -7.20 -8.32
CA CYS A 246 -28.50 -6.37 -7.30
C CYS A 246 -27.76 -6.42 -5.96
N ALA A 247 -27.26 -7.59 -5.53
CA ALA A 247 -26.47 -7.71 -4.31
C ALA A 247 -25.16 -6.89 -4.40
N THR A 248 -24.49 -6.88 -5.56
CA THR A 248 -23.21 -6.18 -5.77
C THR A 248 -23.36 -4.73 -6.24
N GLN A 249 -24.49 -4.06 -5.97
CA GLN A 249 -24.62 -2.62 -6.26
C GLN A 249 -23.71 -1.78 -5.37
N LEU A 250 -23.11 -0.72 -5.91
CA LEU A 250 -22.17 0.11 -5.16
C LEU A 250 -22.83 0.81 -3.98
N GLN A 251 -24.03 1.38 -4.18
CA GLN A 251 -24.75 2.08 -3.12
C GLN A 251 -25.67 1.11 -2.35
N PRO A 252 -25.61 1.03 -1.00
CA PRO A 252 -26.37 0.07 -0.21
C PRO A 252 -27.88 0.07 -0.43
N GLN A 253 -28.48 1.24 -0.74
CA GLN A 253 -29.93 1.35 -0.99
C GLN A 253 -30.43 0.67 -2.28
N TYR A 254 -29.53 0.30 -3.20
CA TYR A 254 -29.86 -0.45 -4.41
C TYR A 254 -29.64 -1.97 -4.26
N ARG A 255 -29.15 -2.41 -3.10
CA ARG A 255 -29.03 -3.83 -2.75
C ARG A 255 -30.33 -4.35 -2.14
N PHE A 256 -30.39 -5.66 -1.90
CA PHE A 256 -31.47 -6.25 -1.12
C PHE A 256 -31.46 -5.69 0.33
N PRO A 257 -32.63 -5.27 0.88
CA PRO A 257 -32.71 -4.75 2.25
C PRO A 257 -32.28 -5.77 3.31
N THR A 258 -32.52 -7.05 3.05
CA THR A 258 -32.09 -8.16 3.91
C THR A 258 -31.48 -9.30 3.09
N VAL A 259 -30.64 -10.11 3.74
CA VAL A 259 -30.09 -11.32 3.12
C VAL A 259 -31.18 -12.36 2.77
N LYS A 260 -32.35 -12.30 3.44
CA LYS A 260 -33.52 -13.11 3.08
C LYS A 260 -34.19 -12.68 1.79
N ASP A 261 -34.19 -11.39 1.45
CA ASP A 261 -34.71 -10.93 0.16
C ASP A 261 -33.79 -11.36 -0.98
N PHE A 262 -32.47 -11.34 -0.76
CA PHE A 262 -31.49 -11.93 -1.66
C PHE A 262 -31.68 -13.46 -1.81
N GLN A 263 -31.85 -14.20 -0.71
CA GLN A 263 -32.13 -15.64 -0.72
C GLN A 263 -33.38 -16.00 -1.55
N ARG A 264 -34.47 -15.23 -1.42
CA ARG A 264 -35.70 -15.43 -2.20
C ARG A 264 -35.46 -15.15 -3.69
N ALA A 265 -34.74 -14.08 -4.03
CA ALA A 265 -34.42 -13.75 -5.42
C ALA A 265 -33.56 -14.86 -6.10
N LEU A 266 -32.62 -15.47 -5.37
CA LEU A 266 -31.87 -16.65 -5.83
C LEU A 266 -32.74 -17.89 -6.08
N GLN A 267 -33.94 -17.95 -5.52
CA GLN A 267 -34.94 -19.00 -5.74
C GLN A 267 -35.96 -18.62 -6.84
N GLY A 268 -35.80 -17.47 -7.49
CA GLY A 268 -36.77 -16.92 -8.44
C GLY A 268 -38.01 -16.30 -7.79
N GLY A 269 -38.06 -16.20 -6.46
CA GLY A 269 -39.14 -15.61 -5.70
C GLY A 269 -38.85 -14.15 -5.36
N GLY A 270 -39.62 -13.21 -5.92
CA GLY A 270 -39.51 -11.79 -5.61
C GLY A 270 -38.69 -11.01 -6.63
N THR A 271 -39.15 -9.78 -6.89
CA THR A 271 -38.45 -8.83 -7.76
C THR A 271 -37.36 -8.10 -6.97
N PRO A 272 -36.35 -7.53 -7.64
CA PRO A 272 -35.63 -6.38 -7.10
C PRO A 272 -36.62 -5.31 -6.60
N ASN A 273 -36.19 -4.50 -5.64
CA ASN A 273 -37.01 -3.48 -4.95
C ASN A 273 -38.01 -2.79 -5.91
N PRO A 274 -39.35 -2.93 -5.70
CA PRO A 274 -40.36 -2.52 -6.68
C PRO A 274 -40.40 -1.00 -6.98
N ASN A 275 -39.64 -0.19 -6.23
CA ASN A 275 -39.45 1.23 -6.53
C ASN A 275 -38.48 1.50 -7.70
N HIS A 276 -37.71 0.51 -8.16
CA HIS A 276 -36.72 0.67 -9.24
C HIS A 276 -36.77 -0.49 -10.24
N THR A 277 -37.76 -0.45 -11.12
CA THR A 277 -37.80 -1.25 -12.36
C THR A 277 -36.54 -1.00 -13.19
N THR A 278 -35.98 -2.05 -13.79
CA THR A 278 -34.80 -2.02 -14.66
C THR A 278 -35.04 -1.24 -15.96
N THR A 279 -35.03 0.09 -15.89
CA THR A 279 -34.53 0.92 -16.98
C THR A 279 -33.09 1.28 -16.66
N MET A 280 -32.14 0.72 -17.41
CA MET A 280 -30.82 1.35 -17.51
C MET A 280 -31.05 2.79 -17.98
N PRO A 281 -30.62 3.82 -17.23
CA PRO A 281 -30.70 5.17 -17.73
C PRO A 281 -29.78 5.27 -18.97
N PRO A 282 -30.19 5.99 -20.02
CA PRO A 282 -29.28 6.29 -21.12
C PRO A 282 -28.08 7.07 -20.58
N VAL A 283 -26.94 6.96 -21.25
CA VAL A 283 -25.74 7.75 -20.93
C VAL A 283 -26.05 9.23 -21.21
N GLY A 284 -26.54 9.94 -20.18
CA GLY A 284 -26.97 11.33 -20.31
C GLY A 284 -27.62 11.86 -19.03
N GLY A 285 -26.90 12.78 -18.36
CA GLY A 285 -27.41 13.79 -17.41
C GLY A 285 -28.52 13.39 -16.43
N TYR A 286 -28.14 13.01 -15.20
CA TYR A 286 -29.08 13.02 -14.08
C TYR A 286 -29.34 14.48 -13.62
N PRO A 287 -30.60 14.96 -13.62
CA PRO A 287 -30.94 16.23 -12.99
C PRO A 287 -30.93 16.07 -11.46
N TYR A 288 -30.25 16.98 -10.76
CA TYR A 288 -30.36 17.08 -9.31
C TYR A 288 -31.79 17.48 -8.90
N PRO A 289 -32.31 16.99 -7.76
CA PRO A 289 -33.53 17.54 -7.18
C PRO A 289 -33.32 19.02 -6.80
N PRO A 290 -34.35 19.88 -6.94
CA PRO A 290 -34.21 21.29 -6.59
C PRO A 290 -33.89 21.47 -5.11
N GLN A 291 -32.82 22.21 -4.82
CA GLN A 291 -32.47 22.60 -3.45
C GLN A 291 -33.56 23.50 -2.85
N PRO A 292 -33.80 23.46 -1.53
CA PRO A 292 -34.70 24.41 -0.86
C PRO A 292 -34.19 25.84 -1.05
N LEU A 293 -35.08 26.73 -1.48
CA LEU A 293 -34.79 28.15 -1.71
C LEU A 293 -34.25 28.85 -0.45
N GLY A 294 -33.35 29.80 -0.68
CA GLY A 294 -32.47 30.37 0.34
C GLY A 294 -33.15 30.88 1.61
N GLY A 295 -32.57 30.49 2.75
CA GLY A 295 -32.86 31.11 4.04
C GLY A 295 -32.39 32.56 4.07
N VAL A 296 -33.31 33.47 4.34
CA VAL A 296 -33.04 34.92 4.45
C VAL A 296 -32.10 35.20 5.64
N SER A 297 -31.16 36.13 5.44
CA SER A 297 -30.17 36.53 6.44
C SER A 297 -30.78 37.20 7.67
N GLY A 298 -30.58 36.60 8.84
CA GLY A 298 -30.79 37.22 10.15
C GLY A 298 -29.56 38.04 10.61
N PRO A 299 -29.72 39.01 11.53
CA PRO A 299 -28.65 39.93 11.90
C PRO A 299 -27.54 39.26 12.73
N ALA A 300 -26.31 39.77 12.57
CA ALA A 300 -25.11 39.22 13.18
C ALA A 300 -25.11 39.29 14.72
N ARG A 301 -24.63 38.22 15.36
CA ARG A 301 -24.38 38.16 16.81
C ARG A 301 -22.97 38.68 17.11
N ASN A 302 -22.86 39.77 17.86
CA ASN A 302 -21.56 40.31 18.29
C ASN A 302 -20.81 39.30 19.16
N VAL A 303 -19.55 39.01 18.81
CA VAL A 303 -18.65 38.14 19.58
C VAL A 303 -17.80 38.99 20.52
N ASN A 304 -17.74 38.62 21.80
CA ASN A 304 -17.11 39.45 22.85
C ASN A 304 -15.57 39.50 22.71
N THR A 305 -15.04 40.66 22.31
CA THR A 305 -13.60 40.92 22.09
C THR A 305 -12.72 40.56 23.30
N THR A 306 -13.25 40.67 24.51
CA THR A 306 -12.56 40.34 25.78
C THR A 306 -12.09 38.88 25.84
N LEU A 307 -12.81 37.94 25.21
CA LEU A 307 -12.47 36.51 25.23
C LEU A 307 -11.22 36.22 24.36
N ILE A 308 -11.11 36.92 23.23
CA ILE A 308 -9.99 36.78 22.27
C ILE A 308 -8.70 37.32 22.89
N ILE A 309 -8.77 38.46 23.58
CA ILE A 309 -7.62 39.06 24.29
C ILE A 309 -7.14 38.14 25.43
N GLY A 310 -8.05 37.50 26.16
CA GLY A 310 -7.71 36.53 27.22
C GLY A 310 -6.96 35.29 26.68
N LEU A 311 -7.39 34.75 25.54
CA LEU A 311 -6.72 33.61 24.90
C LEU A 311 -5.32 33.97 24.38
N ALA A 312 -5.14 35.17 23.83
CA ALA A 312 -3.83 35.66 23.39
C ALA A 312 -2.83 35.82 24.56
N PHE A 313 -3.30 36.28 25.72
CA PHE A 313 -2.46 36.41 26.93
C PHE A 313 -2.02 35.05 27.49
N LEU A 314 -2.91 34.05 27.46
CA LEU A 314 -2.59 32.67 27.84
C LEU A 314 -1.52 32.06 26.92
N ALA A 315 -1.63 32.25 25.60
CA ALA A 315 -0.63 31.77 24.65
C ALA A 315 0.76 32.37 24.89
N LEU A 316 0.84 33.68 25.21
CA LEU A 316 2.10 34.35 25.54
C LEU A 316 2.74 33.83 26.84
N LEU A 317 1.93 33.51 27.86
CA LEU A 317 2.43 32.91 29.11
C LEU A 317 3.04 31.52 28.88
N PHE A 318 2.41 30.68 28.04
CA PHE A 318 2.97 29.37 27.67
C PHE A 318 4.26 29.50 26.84
N LEU A 319 4.36 30.48 25.94
CA LEU A 319 5.59 30.76 25.19
C LEU A 319 6.74 31.16 26.13
N GLY A 320 6.47 32.04 27.10
CA GLY A 320 7.45 32.49 28.09
C GLY A 320 7.95 31.35 28.98
N ALA A 321 7.05 30.49 29.47
CA ALA A 321 7.41 29.32 30.28
C ALA A 321 8.28 28.32 29.48
N GLY A 322 7.97 28.09 28.20
CA GLY A 322 8.77 27.24 27.32
C GLY A 322 10.20 27.77 27.12
N LEU A 323 10.36 29.09 26.94
CA LEU A 323 11.68 29.71 26.75
C LEU A 323 12.56 29.61 28.01
N VAL A 324 11.97 29.77 29.21
CA VAL A 324 12.68 29.60 30.49
C VAL A 324 13.07 28.13 30.71
N GLY A 325 12.17 27.19 30.43
CA GLY A 325 12.45 25.75 30.53
C GLY A 325 13.57 25.29 29.60
N PHE A 326 13.58 25.78 28.35
CA PHE A 326 14.61 25.47 27.36
C PHE A 326 16.00 25.96 27.79
N ASN A 327 16.09 27.19 28.32
CA ASN A 327 17.36 27.73 28.82
C ASN A 327 17.85 27.02 30.09
N TYR A 328 16.94 26.59 30.97
CA TYR A 328 17.30 25.79 32.14
C TYR A 328 17.83 24.40 31.77
N LEU A 329 17.18 23.71 30.82
CA LEU A 329 17.64 22.43 30.28
C LEU A 329 19.02 22.55 29.60
N ARG A 330 19.27 23.65 28.88
CA ARG A 330 20.58 23.93 28.27
C ARG A 330 21.67 24.12 29.34
N SER A 331 21.37 24.83 30.42
CA SER A 331 22.31 25.05 31.53
C SER A 331 22.70 23.76 32.28
N LEU A 332 21.89 22.70 32.22
CA LEU A 332 22.22 21.39 32.80
C LEU A 332 23.16 20.57 31.91
N ASN A 333 23.26 20.90 30.62
CA ASN A 333 24.08 20.17 29.65
C ASN A 333 25.53 20.70 29.55
N ASP A 334 25.81 21.90 30.06
CA ASP A 334 27.13 22.55 29.97
C ASP A 334 28.07 22.22 31.16
N GLN A 335 27.73 21.28 32.05
CA GLN A 335 28.66 20.79 33.07
C GLN A 335 29.60 19.71 32.50
N THR A 336 30.81 20.15 32.15
CA THR A 336 31.89 19.32 31.63
C THR A 336 32.51 18.43 32.71
N VAL A 337 32.54 17.12 32.46
CA VAL A 337 33.33 16.15 33.23
C VAL A 337 34.77 16.15 32.67
N PRO A 338 35.82 16.35 33.49
CA PRO A 338 37.20 16.34 33.01
C PRO A 338 37.65 14.93 32.62
N ALA A 339 38.26 14.80 31.44
CA ALA A 339 38.73 13.52 30.91
C ALA A 339 40.02 13.02 31.60
N THR A 340 40.00 11.79 32.09
CA THR A 340 41.19 11.06 32.56
C THR A 340 41.91 10.40 31.38
N GLN A 341 43.21 10.64 31.24
CA GLN A 341 44.03 9.99 30.20
C GLN A 341 44.32 8.52 30.54
N PRO A 342 44.32 7.58 29.56
CA PRO A 342 44.83 6.23 29.74
C PRO A 342 46.38 6.22 29.73
N PRO A 343 47.02 5.25 30.41
CA PRO A 343 48.48 5.20 30.52
C PRO A 343 49.17 4.71 29.24
N VAL A 344 50.33 5.29 28.94
CA VAL A 344 51.23 4.82 27.88
C VAL A 344 51.97 3.56 28.35
N VAL A 345 51.91 2.48 27.57
CA VAL A 345 52.72 1.27 27.77
C VAL A 345 53.66 1.11 26.59
N SER A 346 54.97 1.15 26.87
CA SER A 346 56.02 0.95 25.88
C SER A 346 56.09 -0.52 25.46
N VAL A 347 56.05 -0.80 24.15
CA VAL A 347 56.33 -2.13 23.61
C VAL A 347 57.79 -2.20 23.18
N VAL A 348 58.50 -3.20 23.70
CA VAL A 348 59.91 -3.48 23.38
C VAL A 348 59.99 -4.31 22.11
N THR A 349 60.86 -3.92 21.18
CA THR A 349 61.22 -4.74 20.02
C THR A 349 62.25 -5.79 20.44
N GLU A 350 61.89 -7.08 20.39
CA GLU A 350 62.87 -8.17 20.39
C GLU A 350 62.98 -8.79 19.00
N GLU A 351 64.22 -8.92 18.54
CA GLU A 351 64.62 -9.47 17.25
C GLU A 351 65.23 -10.86 17.50
N VAL A 352 64.73 -11.90 16.83
CA VAL A 352 65.24 -13.28 16.96
C VAL A 352 65.56 -13.84 15.58
N THR A 353 66.72 -14.50 15.47
CA THR A 353 67.44 -14.71 14.21
C THR A 353 67.75 -16.19 13.91
N LEU A 354 67.91 -16.53 12.61
CA LEU A 354 68.62 -17.70 12.03
C LEU A 354 67.90 -19.08 12.06
N PRO A 355 68.31 -20.09 11.23
CA PRO A 355 69.43 -20.14 10.25
C PRO A 355 69.09 -20.63 8.80
N PRO A 356 70.07 -20.61 7.84
CA PRO A 356 69.87 -20.96 6.41
C PRO A 356 70.61 -22.24 5.92
N LYS A 357 70.24 -22.79 4.73
CA LYS A 357 71.01 -23.67 3.78
C LYS A 357 70.08 -24.36 2.74
N THR A 358 70.41 -24.73 1.48
CA THR A 358 71.58 -24.56 0.58
C THR A 358 71.16 -24.70 -0.91
N GLN A 359 71.97 -24.21 -1.87
CA GLN A 359 71.91 -24.52 -3.32
C GLN A 359 72.47 -25.92 -3.67
N PRO A 360 72.23 -26.44 -4.91
CA PRO A 360 73.25 -26.37 -6.01
C PRO A 360 72.66 -25.71 -7.30
N THR A 361 73.35 -24.96 -8.17
CA THR A 361 74.70 -25.09 -8.80
C THR A 361 74.75 -26.24 -9.83
N ALA A 362 74.41 -26.08 -11.12
CA ALA A 362 75.01 -25.29 -12.24
C ALA A 362 76.07 -26.05 -13.07
N LEU A 363 76.01 -25.95 -14.41
CA LEU A 363 77.06 -25.92 -15.46
C LEU A 363 76.35 -25.88 -16.86
N ALA A 364 76.58 -24.93 -17.78
CA ALA A 364 77.71 -24.76 -18.73
C ALA A 364 77.57 -25.62 -20.04
N THR A 365 77.87 -25.20 -21.30
CA THR A 365 78.44 -23.94 -21.86
C THR A 365 78.50 -23.92 -23.42
N LEU A 366 78.08 -22.80 -24.07
CA LEU A 366 78.57 -22.22 -25.38
C LEU A 366 78.18 -22.89 -26.77
N PRO A 367 78.50 -22.31 -27.99
CA PRO A 367 77.55 -21.52 -28.82
C PRO A 367 77.60 -21.86 -30.36
N PRO A 368 77.53 -20.90 -31.33
CA PRO A 368 76.33 -20.42 -32.04
C PRO A 368 76.27 -20.73 -33.56
N THR A 369 75.10 -20.61 -34.20
CA THR A 369 74.95 -20.42 -35.67
C THR A 369 73.64 -19.68 -35.98
N GLU A 370 73.57 -19.02 -37.15
CA GLU A 370 72.63 -17.96 -37.56
C GLU A 370 71.32 -18.47 -38.29
N PRO A 371 70.43 -17.61 -38.85
CA PRO A 371 68.96 -17.82 -38.95
C PRO A 371 68.53 -18.56 -40.27
N PRO A 372 67.22 -18.73 -40.68
CA PRO A 372 66.01 -17.97 -40.30
C PRO A 372 64.64 -18.72 -40.25
N THR A 373 63.56 -17.92 -40.10
CA THR A 373 62.18 -18.14 -40.64
C THR A 373 61.03 -18.44 -39.64
N SER A 374 60.42 -17.35 -39.14
CA SER A 374 58.99 -17.15 -38.81
C SER A 374 58.08 -18.32 -38.31
N ARG A 375 57.68 -18.27 -37.03
CA ARG A 375 56.25 -18.35 -36.59
C ARG A 375 56.08 -17.84 -35.13
N PRO A 376 54.84 -17.67 -34.61
CA PRO A 376 54.37 -16.38 -34.12
C PRO A 376 54.77 -16.05 -32.67
N THR A 377 54.74 -14.76 -32.38
CA THR A 377 54.95 -14.13 -31.07
C THR A 377 54.04 -14.72 -29.99
N SER A 378 54.58 -15.08 -28.81
CA SER A 378 53.75 -15.36 -27.64
C SER A 378 53.11 -14.06 -27.16
N THR A 379 51.79 -14.02 -27.09
CA THR A 379 51.05 -12.86 -26.58
C THR A 379 51.37 -12.62 -25.11
N SER A 380 51.75 -11.39 -24.77
CA SER A 380 51.74 -10.90 -23.39
C SER A 380 50.35 -11.15 -22.77
N PRO A 381 50.24 -11.41 -21.45
CA PRO A 381 48.93 -11.36 -20.80
C PRO A 381 48.31 -9.98 -21.05
N PRO A 382 47.01 -9.89 -21.36
CA PRO A 382 46.38 -8.61 -21.65
C PRO A 382 46.49 -7.71 -20.41
N SER A 383 46.88 -6.45 -20.62
CA SER A 383 46.70 -5.42 -19.60
C SER A 383 45.25 -5.44 -19.09
N PRO A 384 45.00 -5.19 -17.80
CA PRO A 384 43.63 -5.05 -17.31
C PRO A 384 42.91 -4.00 -18.18
N PRO A 385 41.63 -4.22 -18.54
CA PRO A 385 40.89 -3.27 -19.35
C PRO A 385 40.93 -1.90 -18.67
N PRO A 386 41.04 -0.79 -19.44
CA PRO A 386 41.14 0.54 -18.85
C PRO A 386 39.93 0.78 -17.95
N THR A 387 40.18 1.10 -16.68
CA THR A 387 39.14 1.53 -15.74
C THR A 387 38.35 2.67 -16.41
N PRO A 388 37.02 2.57 -16.53
CA PRO A 388 36.23 3.56 -17.25
C PRO A 388 36.43 4.94 -16.62
N GLU A 389 37.01 5.85 -17.40
CA GLU A 389 37.41 7.17 -16.91
C GLU A 389 36.17 8.01 -16.53
N LEU A 390 36.25 8.69 -15.39
CA LEU A 390 35.10 9.32 -14.76
C LEU A 390 34.62 10.53 -15.57
N SER A 391 33.52 10.42 -16.30
CA SER A 391 32.80 11.62 -16.75
C SER A 391 32.28 12.40 -15.52
N PRO A 392 32.48 13.73 -15.46
CA PRO A 392 31.93 14.56 -14.39
C PRO A 392 30.41 14.68 -14.51
N LEU A 393 29.74 15.06 -13.41
CA LEU A 393 28.34 15.48 -13.43
C LEU A 393 28.16 16.70 -14.34
N GLN A 394 27.34 16.58 -15.38
CA GLN A 394 27.08 17.67 -16.33
C GLN A 394 25.73 18.31 -16.04
N TRP A 395 25.74 19.59 -15.65
CA TRP A 395 24.52 20.37 -15.46
C TRP A 395 24.13 21.13 -16.73
N SER A 396 22.83 21.18 -17.00
CA SER A 396 22.25 21.85 -18.17
C SER A 396 20.83 22.36 -17.87
N SER A 397 20.40 23.39 -18.59
CA SER A 397 19.01 23.89 -18.53
C SER A 397 18.12 23.11 -19.49
N ILE A 398 16.91 22.75 -19.05
CA ILE A 398 15.85 22.21 -19.91
C ILE A 398 14.77 23.26 -20.24
N GLY A 399 14.87 24.47 -19.67
CA GLY A 399 13.92 25.54 -19.86
C GLY A 399 13.87 26.51 -18.68
N TYR A 400 12.85 27.37 -18.69
CA TYR A 400 12.58 28.34 -17.63
C TYR A 400 11.10 28.33 -17.25
N SER A 401 10.83 28.67 -15.99
CA SER A 401 9.47 28.83 -15.44
C SER A 401 8.76 30.08 -15.94
N VAL A 402 7.49 30.23 -15.57
CA VAL A 402 6.69 31.45 -15.82
C VAL A 402 7.39 32.71 -15.30
N GLN A 403 8.05 32.66 -14.14
CA GLN A 403 8.83 33.78 -13.56
C GLN A 403 10.30 33.80 -14.01
N GLY A 404 10.71 32.97 -14.97
CA GLY A 404 12.07 32.94 -15.51
C GLY A 404 13.12 32.24 -14.63
N ARG A 405 12.71 31.38 -13.69
CA ARG A 405 13.62 30.52 -12.91
C ARG A 405 14.04 29.33 -13.75
N GLU A 406 15.31 28.96 -13.68
CA GLU A 406 15.86 27.86 -14.48
C GLU A 406 15.33 26.49 -14.03
N LEU A 407 15.01 25.64 -15.01
CA LEU A 407 14.73 24.21 -14.82
C LEU A 407 16.03 23.44 -15.11
N SER A 408 16.65 22.88 -14.08
CA SER A 408 18.00 22.27 -14.19
C SER A 408 17.97 20.74 -14.27
N MET A 409 18.88 20.20 -15.08
CA MET A 409 19.12 18.77 -15.32
C MET A 409 20.59 18.43 -15.08
N ALA A 410 20.84 17.34 -14.36
CA ALA A 410 22.14 16.75 -14.07
C ALA A 410 22.31 15.40 -14.80
N THR A 411 23.19 15.35 -15.79
CA THR A 411 23.49 14.14 -16.56
C THR A 411 24.73 13.43 -16.02
N ILE A 412 24.64 12.10 -15.88
CA ILE A 412 25.71 11.20 -15.43
C ILE A 412 26.02 10.19 -16.54
N GLY A 413 27.02 10.49 -17.37
CA GLY A 413 27.50 9.61 -18.43
C GLY A 413 28.53 8.57 -17.95
N TYR A 414 28.53 7.38 -18.56
CA TYR A 414 29.55 6.34 -18.34
C TYR A 414 29.66 5.43 -19.58
N SER A 415 30.82 5.42 -20.24
CA SER A 415 31.21 4.46 -21.30
C SER A 415 30.11 4.05 -22.30
N GLY A 416 29.51 5.02 -22.99
CA GLY A 416 28.47 4.78 -24.00
C GLY A 416 27.06 4.54 -23.44
N ARG A 417 26.86 4.78 -22.14
CA ARG A 417 25.60 4.69 -21.40
C ARG A 417 25.39 6.01 -20.65
N THR A 418 24.14 6.41 -20.43
CA THR A 418 23.82 7.70 -19.80
C THR A 418 22.65 7.53 -18.83
N ALA A 419 22.86 7.91 -17.57
CA ALA A 419 21.77 8.16 -16.63
C ALA A 419 21.51 9.68 -16.59
N VAL A 420 20.25 10.10 -16.77
CA VAL A 420 19.85 11.51 -16.78
C VAL A 420 18.97 11.78 -15.57
N VAL A 421 19.35 12.73 -14.72
CA VAL A 421 18.60 13.12 -13.51
C VAL A 421 18.13 14.57 -13.63
N VAL A 422 16.86 14.88 -13.35
CA VAL A 422 16.34 16.27 -13.32
C VAL A 422 16.06 16.70 -11.87
N VAL A 423 16.12 18.01 -11.54
CA VAL A 423 16.26 18.51 -10.14
C VAL A 423 15.57 19.86 -9.82
N GLY A 424 14.83 19.95 -8.69
CA GLY A 424 14.04 21.11 -8.15
C GLY A 424 12.94 20.80 -7.05
N SER A 425 11.62 21.04 -7.29
CA SER A 425 10.44 20.42 -6.58
C SER A 425 9.07 20.49 -7.36
N ILE A 426 8.10 19.52 -7.23
CA ILE A 426 6.73 19.53 -7.83
C ILE A 426 5.73 20.21 -6.89
N GLN A 427 5.81 19.92 -5.59
CA GLN A 427 4.85 20.31 -4.56
C GLN A 427 5.49 21.23 -3.49
N GLY A 428 6.02 22.40 -3.89
CA GLY A 428 6.68 23.34 -2.95
C GLY A 428 7.99 22.80 -2.32
N ASP A 429 8.66 23.54 -1.42
CA ASP A 429 9.97 23.09 -0.90
C ASP A 429 9.81 21.91 0.07
N GLN A 430 9.96 20.71 -0.48
CA GLN A 430 10.07 19.47 0.26
C GLN A 430 11.55 19.12 0.41
N THR A 431 12.17 19.74 1.41
CA THR A 431 13.60 19.59 1.70
C THR A 431 14.03 18.11 1.81
N SER A 432 13.19 17.25 2.41
CA SER A 432 13.35 15.79 2.45
C SER A 432 13.52 15.14 1.07
N THR A 433 12.67 15.49 0.10
CA THR A 433 12.72 14.99 -1.27
C THR A 433 14.01 15.42 -1.98
N ARG A 434 14.36 16.71 -1.84
CA ARG A 434 15.60 17.28 -2.40
C ARG A 434 16.84 16.58 -1.84
N ASP A 435 16.88 16.36 -0.53
CA ASP A 435 18.04 15.75 0.14
C ASP A 435 18.22 14.28 -0.27
N VAL A 436 17.12 13.54 -0.43
CA VAL A 436 17.13 12.15 -0.93
C VAL A 436 17.62 12.07 -2.37
N VAL A 437 17.12 12.91 -3.28
CA VAL A 437 17.56 12.90 -4.68
C VAL A 437 19.03 13.32 -4.79
N ASN A 438 19.48 14.32 -4.03
CA ASN A 438 20.90 14.70 -3.97
C ASN A 438 21.78 13.55 -3.45
N ALA A 439 21.34 12.80 -2.44
CA ALA A 439 22.07 11.64 -1.92
C ALA A 439 22.14 10.50 -2.97
N LEU A 440 21.06 10.25 -3.71
CA LEU A 440 21.03 9.27 -4.80
C LEU A 440 21.93 9.68 -5.98
N ILE A 441 21.91 10.95 -6.40
CA ILE A 441 22.83 11.49 -7.44
C ILE A 441 24.28 11.23 -7.04
N ASN A 442 24.65 11.56 -5.80
CA ASN A 442 26.00 11.33 -5.30
C ASN A 442 26.35 9.84 -5.23
N ARG A 443 25.39 8.96 -4.88
CA ARG A 443 25.61 7.51 -4.84
C ARG A 443 25.82 6.92 -6.24
N ILE A 444 24.95 7.26 -7.19
CA ILE A 444 25.06 6.88 -8.61
C ILE A 444 26.39 7.38 -9.20
N HIS A 445 26.82 8.60 -8.84
CA HIS A 445 28.11 9.12 -9.28
C HIS A 445 29.31 8.38 -8.67
N ASN A 446 29.21 7.87 -7.44
CA ASN A 446 30.33 7.21 -6.77
C ASN A 446 30.44 5.71 -7.13
N GLU A 447 29.31 5.02 -7.36
CA GLU A 447 29.26 3.57 -7.63
C GLU A 447 28.96 3.26 -9.11
N LYS A 448 29.76 3.88 -10.00
CA LYS A 448 29.60 3.76 -11.45
C LYS A 448 29.74 2.31 -11.92
N GLY A 449 28.83 1.87 -12.79
CA GLY A 449 28.78 0.50 -13.33
C GLY A 449 27.83 -0.44 -12.60
N ALA A 450 27.27 -0.07 -11.44
CA ALA A 450 26.18 -0.79 -10.80
C ALA A 450 24.85 -0.67 -11.58
N ILE A 451 24.69 0.38 -12.39
CA ILE A 451 23.51 0.58 -13.24
C ILE A 451 23.73 -0.06 -14.64
N PRO A 452 22.80 -0.90 -15.13
CA PRO A 452 22.76 -1.45 -16.48
C PRO A 452 22.79 -0.44 -17.64
N ALA A 453 23.10 -0.94 -18.84
CA ALA A 453 23.17 -0.15 -20.07
C ALA A 453 21.81 0.47 -20.42
N GLY A 454 21.81 1.70 -20.96
CA GLY A 454 20.60 2.33 -21.50
C GLY A 454 19.56 2.74 -20.45
N THR A 455 19.75 2.37 -19.18
CA THR A 455 18.84 2.74 -18.10
C THR A 455 18.91 4.24 -17.81
N MET A 456 17.82 4.93 -18.12
CA MET A 456 17.56 6.29 -17.66
C MET A 456 16.67 6.24 -16.42
N PHE A 457 16.97 7.07 -15.41
CA PHE A 457 16.13 7.24 -14.21
C PHE A 457 15.69 8.68 -14.09
N TYR A 458 14.46 8.96 -14.51
CA TYR A 458 13.91 10.29 -14.33
C TYR A 458 13.47 10.49 -12.87
N PHE A 459 14.37 11.02 -12.02
CA PHE A 459 13.98 11.55 -10.72
C PHE A 459 13.34 12.91 -10.88
N ILE A 460 12.28 13.16 -10.12
CA ILE A 460 11.65 14.45 -10.08
C ILE A 460 11.62 14.96 -8.66
N PRO A 461 12.49 15.92 -8.41
CA PRO A 461 12.12 17.04 -7.62
C PRO A 461 11.36 18.04 -8.53
N THR A 462 11.90 18.76 -9.53
CA THR A 462 11.11 19.84 -10.20
C THR A 462 9.97 19.42 -11.10
N ILE A 463 8.84 20.10 -10.87
CA ILE A 463 8.16 20.82 -11.96
C ILE A 463 7.72 22.25 -11.55
N ASN A 464 7.67 22.64 -10.27
CA ASN A 464 7.21 23.97 -9.80
C ASN A 464 8.30 24.82 -9.10
N PRO A 465 9.31 25.35 -9.81
CA PRO A 465 10.35 26.18 -9.20
C PRO A 465 9.82 27.52 -8.68
N ASP A 466 8.66 27.98 -9.16
CA ASP A 466 8.04 29.26 -8.77
C ASP A 466 7.22 29.14 -7.48
N GLY A 467 6.35 28.12 -7.40
CA GLY A 467 5.55 27.79 -6.21
C GLY A 467 6.38 27.35 -5.00
N ASN A 468 7.66 27.02 -5.21
CA ASN A 468 8.65 26.79 -4.16
C ASN A 468 8.82 28.00 -3.21
N ALA A 469 8.43 29.22 -3.63
CA ALA A 469 8.47 30.42 -2.79
C ALA A 469 7.22 30.62 -1.90
N THR A 470 6.17 29.80 -2.05
CA THR A 470 4.85 30.03 -1.42
C THR A 470 4.22 28.79 -0.78
N ASN A 471 4.95 27.68 -0.65
CA ASN A 471 4.44 26.38 -0.18
C ASN A 471 3.19 25.92 -0.96
N SER A 472 3.17 26.17 -2.28
CA SER A 472 2.01 25.98 -3.14
C SER A 472 2.22 24.84 -4.15
N ARG A 473 1.19 24.01 -4.35
CA ARG A 473 1.09 23.08 -5.49
C ARG A 473 0.89 23.79 -6.84
N TYR A 474 0.27 24.97 -6.81
CA TYR A 474 0.01 25.79 -7.98
C TYR A 474 1.26 26.59 -8.39
N ASN A 475 1.48 26.76 -9.70
CA ASN A 475 2.54 27.63 -10.23
C ASN A 475 2.15 29.13 -10.19
N ALA A 476 2.98 30.00 -10.76
CA ALA A 476 2.75 31.45 -10.77
C ALA A 476 1.45 31.89 -11.47
N ASN A 477 0.93 31.11 -12.43
CA ASN A 477 -0.35 31.37 -13.10
C ASN A 477 -1.56 30.80 -12.33
N GLY A 478 -1.35 30.12 -11.20
CA GLY A 478 -2.40 29.46 -10.45
C GLY A 478 -2.83 28.10 -11.03
N VAL A 479 -2.05 27.53 -11.95
CA VAL A 479 -2.28 26.22 -12.56
C VAL A 479 -1.65 25.12 -11.68
N ASP A 480 -2.36 24.02 -11.52
CA ASP A 480 -1.89 22.82 -10.81
C ASP A 480 -1.16 21.91 -11.79
N LEU A 481 0.12 21.66 -11.55
CA LEU A 481 0.97 20.92 -12.48
C LEU A 481 0.60 19.42 -12.54
N ASN A 482 -0.06 18.90 -11.50
CA ASN A 482 -0.67 17.56 -11.50
C ASN A 482 -2.01 17.51 -12.26
N ARG A 483 -2.43 18.60 -12.90
CA ARG A 483 -3.63 18.66 -13.75
C ARG A 483 -3.34 19.21 -15.15
N ASN A 484 -2.07 19.42 -15.54
CA ASN A 484 -1.68 20.04 -16.81
C ASN A 484 -1.08 19.08 -17.85
N TRP A 485 -1.39 17.79 -17.77
CA TRP A 485 -0.89 16.77 -18.70
C TRP A 485 -1.95 16.32 -19.70
N ASP A 486 -1.54 16.09 -20.95
CA ASP A 486 -2.41 15.71 -22.08
C ASP A 486 -2.83 14.25 -22.00
N THR A 487 -3.76 13.99 -21.08
CA THR A 487 -4.30 12.67 -20.74
C THR A 487 -5.73 12.55 -21.25
N SER A 488 -6.18 11.31 -21.47
CA SER A 488 -7.52 11.03 -22.00
C SER A 488 -8.68 11.56 -21.15
N ASP A 489 -8.46 11.90 -19.88
CA ASP A 489 -9.46 12.48 -18.97
C ASP A 489 -9.17 13.92 -18.51
N TRP A 490 -8.16 14.59 -19.08
CA TRP A 490 -7.81 15.99 -18.80
C TRP A 490 -8.99 16.96 -18.98
N ARG A 491 -9.08 17.97 -18.11
CA ARG A 491 -10.03 19.09 -18.20
C ARG A 491 -9.43 20.37 -17.66
N SER A 492 -9.67 21.50 -18.34
CA SER A 492 -9.27 22.82 -17.84
C SER A 492 -9.92 23.16 -16.48
N ASP A 493 -11.16 22.73 -16.27
CA ASP A 493 -11.91 22.94 -15.03
C ASP A 493 -11.73 21.87 -13.95
N ALA A 494 -10.81 20.90 -14.17
CA ALA A 494 -10.62 19.75 -13.29
C ALA A 494 -10.54 20.14 -11.81
N PRO A 495 -11.39 19.55 -10.94
CA PRO A 495 -11.30 19.80 -9.50
C PRO A 495 -10.00 19.25 -8.95
N VAL A 496 -9.46 19.95 -7.95
CA VAL A 496 -8.32 19.51 -7.12
C VAL A 496 -8.90 18.76 -5.91
N PRO A 497 -8.87 17.41 -5.88
CA PRO A 497 -9.45 16.65 -4.79
C PRO A 497 -8.48 16.64 -3.60
N GLY A 498 -8.94 16.23 -2.42
CA GLY A 498 -8.12 16.12 -1.20
C GLY A 498 -7.81 17.43 -0.47
N TYR A 499 -8.02 18.60 -1.09
CA TYR A 499 -7.71 19.90 -0.48
C TYR A 499 -8.97 20.76 -0.28
N THR A 500 -9.22 21.19 0.95
CA THR A 500 -10.37 22.03 1.34
C THR A 500 -10.36 23.45 0.75
N GLU A 501 -9.27 23.83 0.06
CA GLU A 501 -9.09 25.13 -0.61
C GLU A 501 -8.94 24.98 -2.14
N GLY A 502 -9.21 23.79 -2.70
CA GLY A 502 -9.03 23.50 -4.12
C GLY A 502 -9.87 24.40 -5.03
N LYS A 503 -9.22 25.15 -5.92
CA LYS A 503 -9.88 25.95 -6.96
C LYS A 503 -10.35 25.04 -8.11
N ALA A 504 -11.60 25.18 -8.53
CA ALA A 504 -12.03 24.72 -9.87
C ALA A 504 -11.33 25.57 -10.94
N GLY A 505 -10.95 24.97 -12.07
CA GLY A 505 -10.11 25.65 -13.09
C GLY A 505 -8.62 25.32 -13.04
N ALA A 506 -8.21 24.29 -12.30
CA ALA A 506 -6.80 24.06 -11.97
C ALA A 506 -5.97 23.42 -13.11
N GLY A 507 -6.60 22.90 -14.17
CA GLY A 507 -5.92 22.15 -15.23
C GLY A 507 -5.22 22.99 -16.30
N GLY A 508 -5.25 24.32 -16.19
CA GLY A 508 -4.68 25.23 -17.19
C GLY A 508 -5.66 25.56 -18.33
N SER A 509 -5.19 26.33 -19.32
CA SER A 509 -6.00 26.73 -20.48
C SER A 509 -6.06 25.67 -21.58
N SER A 510 -5.03 24.81 -21.64
CA SER A 510 -4.90 23.62 -22.47
C SER A 510 -3.91 22.68 -21.77
N PRO A 511 -3.84 21.38 -22.10
CA PRO A 511 -2.73 20.55 -21.66
C PRO A 511 -1.39 21.18 -22.03
N PHE A 512 -0.40 21.04 -21.15
CA PHE A 512 0.92 21.65 -21.29
C PHE A 512 0.90 23.17 -21.52
N SER A 513 -0.10 23.91 -21.00
CA SER A 513 -0.12 25.38 -21.12
C SER A 513 1.04 26.06 -20.37
N GLU A 514 1.64 25.36 -19.40
CA GLU A 514 2.66 25.90 -18.52
C GLU A 514 4.07 25.49 -19.00
N PRO A 515 5.04 26.44 -19.05
CA PRO A 515 6.39 26.22 -19.54
C PRO A 515 7.09 25.00 -18.93
N GLU A 516 6.86 24.73 -17.65
CA GLU A 516 7.56 23.70 -16.89
C GLU A 516 7.14 22.29 -17.30
N THR A 517 5.82 22.03 -17.32
CA THR A 517 5.25 20.77 -17.84
C THR A 517 5.56 20.57 -19.33
N LYS A 518 5.62 21.66 -20.10
CA LYS A 518 5.95 21.61 -21.54
C LYS A 518 7.43 21.26 -21.76
N ALA A 519 8.35 21.91 -21.06
CA ALA A 519 9.78 21.64 -21.13
C ALA A 519 10.10 20.18 -20.75
N LEU A 520 9.41 19.66 -19.72
CA LEU A 520 9.55 18.27 -19.33
C LEU A 520 9.03 17.30 -20.41
N ARG A 521 7.81 17.51 -20.93
CA ARG A 521 7.29 16.70 -22.05
C ARG A 521 8.28 16.66 -23.22
N ASP A 522 8.81 17.82 -23.61
CA ASP A 522 9.73 17.94 -24.74
C ASP A 522 11.05 17.19 -24.48
N LEU A 523 11.53 17.16 -23.23
CA LEU A 523 12.68 16.34 -22.80
C LEU A 523 12.36 14.84 -22.89
N LEU A 524 11.26 14.37 -22.30
CA LEU A 524 10.89 12.95 -22.29
C LEU A 524 10.68 12.40 -23.71
N GLN A 525 10.14 13.22 -24.62
CA GLN A 525 9.99 12.87 -26.04
C GLN A 525 11.34 12.83 -26.79
N GLN A 526 12.29 13.70 -26.46
CA GLN A 526 13.64 13.69 -27.06
C GLN A 526 14.47 12.47 -26.66
N LEU A 527 14.28 11.95 -25.44
CA LEU A 527 15.11 10.89 -24.87
C LEU A 527 14.83 9.46 -25.42
N GLN A 528 13.89 9.30 -26.37
CA GLN A 528 13.46 8.02 -26.99
C GLN A 528 12.72 7.08 -25.99
N PRO A 529 11.42 6.79 -26.19
CA PRO A 529 10.62 6.03 -25.20
C PRO A 529 11.02 4.58 -24.92
N ALA A 530 11.79 3.92 -25.79
CA ALA A 530 11.93 2.46 -25.78
C ALA A 530 12.66 1.89 -24.54
N ASP A 531 13.61 2.65 -23.98
CA ASP A 531 14.44 2.25 -22.83
C ASP A 531 14.18 3.13 -21.58
N LEU A 532 13.16 4.00 -21.63
CA LEU A 532 12.92 5.04 -20.61
C LEU A 532 12.13 4.51 -19.41
N LYS A 533 12.72 4.66 -18.21
CA LYS A 533 12.12 4.37 -16.91
C LYS A 533 12.02 5.66 -16.08
N VAL A 534 10.80 6.03 -15.68
CA VAL A 534 10.49 7.25 -14.91
C VAL A 534 10.21 6.90 -13.46
N ILE A 535 10.91 7.55 -12.51
CA ILE A 535 10.80 7.29 -11.07
C ILE A 535 10.53 8.62 -10.36
N GLU A 536 9.27 9.02 -10.30
CA GLU A 536 8.85 10.17 -9.50
C GLU A 536 9.10 9.89 -8.01
N LEU A 537 9.61 10.89 -7.28
CA LEU A 537 9.92 10.81 -5.86
C LEU A 537 9.37 12.07 -5.22
N HIS A 538 8.37 11.95 -4.36
CA HIS A 538 7.87 13.09 -3.59
C HIS A 538 7.59 12.69 -2.15
N SER A 539 7.62 13.65 -1.23
CA SER A 539 7.32 13.39 0.18
C SER A 539 5.90 13.80 0.53
N SER A 540 5.22 12.99 1.33
CA SER A 540 3.86 13.29 1.76
C SER A 540 3.80 13.72 3.23
N VAL A 541 2.85 14.62 3.50
CA VAL A 541 2.48 15.06 4.86
C VAL A 541 1.42 14.16 5.52
N SER A 542 0.76 13.29 4.75
CA SER A 542 -0.35 12.43 5.22
C SER A 542 -0.16 10.93 4.95
N SER A 543 0.66 10.58 3.96
CA SER A 543 0.74 9.24 3.35
C SER A 543 2.20 8.75 3.24
N PRO A 544 2.79 8.18 4.31
CA PRO A 544 4.18 7.72 4.29
C PRO A 544 4.31 6.25 3.84
N ASN A 545 5.23 5.99 2.89
CA ASN A 545 5.64 4.66 2.40
C ASN A 545 4.69 4.02 1.36
N GLU A 546 4.31 4.78 0.34
CA GLU A 546 3.42 4.33 -0.76
C GLU A 546 4.15 4.38 -2.10
N ILE A 547 3.74 3.54 -3.07
CA ILE A 547 4.24 3.52 -4.44
C ILE A 547 3.08 3.37 -5.41
N TYR A 548 2.99 4.28 -6.38
CA TYR A 548 1.98 4.28 -7.43
C TYR A 548 2.58 3.87 -8.78
N SER A 549 1.80 3.14 -9.59
CA SER A 549 2.20 2.59 -10.90
C SER A 549 1.43 3.29 -12.03
N ALA A 550 2.11 3.67 -13.12
CA ALA A 550 1.46 4.14 -14.35
C ALA A 550 0.73 3.03 -15.14
N GLY A 551 0.68 1.80 -14.62
CA GLY A 551 -0.09 0.68 -15.16
C GLY A 551 0.76 -0.52 -15.53
N ARG A 552 0.22 -1.37 -16.43
CA ARG A 552 0.69 -2.75 -16.70
C ARG A 552 2.20 -2.93 -16.90
N ASN A 553 2.87 -1.97 -17.53
CA ASN A 553 4.29 -2.07 -17.86
C ASN A 553 5.19 -1.60 -16.69
N SER A 554 4.63 -0.92 -15.70
CA SER A 554 5.31 -0.38 -14.51
C SER A 554 5.12 -1.23 -13.25
N ASP A 555 4.09 -2.09 -13.20
CA ASP A 555 3.75 -2.94 -12.04
C ASP A 555 4.95 -3.76 -11.50
N GLY A 556 5.88 -4.17 -12.38
CA GLY A 556 7.09 -4.91 -11.99
C GLY A 556 8.13 -4.02 -11.29
N ILE A 557 8.37 -2.82 -11.80
CA ILE A 557 9.27 -1.84 -11.19
C ILE A 557 8.70 -1.33 -9.86
N ALA A 558 7.38 -1.12 -9.79
CA ALA A 558 6.69 -0.75 -8.55
C ALA A 558 6.93 -1.80 -7.44
N ARG A 559 6.85 -3.10 -7.76
CA ARG A 559 7.17 -4.20 -6.82
C ARG A 559 8.62 -4.19 -6.37
N ILE A 560 9.56 -4.01 -7.30
CA ILE A 560 10.99 -3.95 -6.97
C ILE A 560 11.27 -2.83 -5.95
N PHE A 561 10.68 -1.64 -6.16
CA PHE A 561 10.79 -0.55 -5.20
C PHE A 561 10.08 -0.85 -3.87
N ALA A 562 8.87 -1.43 -3.92
CA ALA A 562 8.09 -1.77 -2.73
C ALA A 562 8.81 -2.77 -1.82
N ASP A 563 9.28 -3.89 -2.39
CA ASP A 563 9.99 -4.95 -1.68
C ASP A 563 11.32 -4.44 -1.10
N THR A 564 12.04 -3.60 -1.84
CA THR A 564 13.36 -3.10 -1.41
C THR A 564 13.27 -2.00 -0.34
N LEU A 565 12.30 -1.09 -0.46
CA LEU A 565 12.09 -0.01 0.50
C LEU A 565 11.26 -0.45 1.72
N GLY A 566 10.47 -1.51 1.59
CA GLY A 566 9.44 -1.92 2.57
C GLY A 566 8.22 -1.01 2.52
N TYR A 567 7.83 -0.59 1.31
CA TYR A 567 6.70 0.33 1.04
C TYR A 567 5.50 -0.46 0.52
N SER A 568 4.29 0.07 0.69
CA SER A 568 3.09 -0.47 0.04
C SER A 568 3.03 -0.06 -1.42
N ILE A 569 2.55 -0.94 -2.29
CA ILE A 569 2.01 -0.51 -3.59
C ILE A 569 0.57 -0.08 -3.36
N GLU A 570 0.25 1.14 -3.74
CA GLU A 570 -1.11 1.66 -3.72
C GLU A 570 -1.68 1.65 -5.14
N ASP A 571 -2.96 1.26 -5.25
CA ASP A 571 -3.66 1.32 -6.53
C ASP A 571 -3.89 2.81 -6.91
N SER A 572 -3.24 3.22 -8.00
CA SER A 572 -3.27 4.55 -8.65
C SER A 572 -4.42 5.47 -8.23
N TRP A 573 -4.18 6.44 -7.33
CA TRP A 573 -5.01 7.59 -6.93
C TRP A 573 -6.54 7.48 -7.19
N GLY A 574 -7.16 6.32 -6.89
CA GLY A 574 -8.47 5.94 -7.44
C GLY A 574 -9.66 6.77 -6.95
N ALA A 575 -9.46 7.61 -5.94
CA ALA A 575 -10.43 8.57 -5.43
C ALA A 575 -10.38 9.95 -6.13
N TYR A 576 -9.52 10.15 -7.14
CA TYR A 576 -9.10 11.47 -7.64
C TYR A 576 -9.37 11.77 -9.14
N THR A 577 -10.43 11.24 -9.77
CA THR A 577 -10.82 11.70 -11.13
C THR A 577 -11.00 13.22 -11.18
N PRO A 578 -10.39 13.97 -12.14
CA PRO A 578 -9.75 13.50 -13.38
C PRO A 578 -8.21 13.56 -13.37
N THR A 579 -7.54 12.48 -13.79
CA THR A 579 -6.10 12.15 -13.66
C THR A 579 -5.16 12.86 -14.64
N GLY A 580 -5.24 14.20 -14.72
CA GLY A 580 -4.39 15.07 -15.55
C GLY A 580 -2.89 15.16 -15.19
N GLU A 581 -2.23 14.07 -14.78
CA GLU A 581 -0.89 14.03 -14.19
C GLU A 581 0.16 13.21 -14.98
N LEU A 582 1.44 13.35 -14.58
CA LEU A 582 2.58 12.75 -15.27
C LEU A 582 2.51 11.23 -15.39
N LEU A 583 2.19 10.51 -14.30
CA LEU A 583 2.14 9.05 -14.32
C LEU A 583 1.15 8.53 -15.35
N THR A 584 -0.06 9.08 -15.35
CA THR A 584 -1.12 8.74 -16.30
C THR A 584 -0.69 9.04 -17.73
N TRP A 585 -0.08 10.21 -17.97
CA TRP A 585 0.45 10.57 -19.28
C TRP A 585 1.54 9.60 -19.75
N CYS A 586 2.51 9.27 -18.91
CA CYS A 586 3.54 8.27 -19.22
C CYS A 586 2.93 6.92 -19.59
N GLY A 587 1.94 6.44 -18.83
CA GLY A 587 1.21 5.22 -19.11
C GLY A 587 0.51 5.24 -20.48
N GLU A 588 -0.15 6.36 -20.82
CA GLU A 588 -0.78 6.56 -22.14
C GLU A 588 0.24 6.65 -23.30
N GLN A 589 1.44 7.19 -23.06
CA GLN A 589 2.55 7.18 -24.02
C GLN A 589 3.30 5.83 -24.09
N GLY A 590 2.93 4.85 -23.25
CA GLY A 590 3.63 3.56 -23.14
C GLY A 590 4.98 3.62 -22.43
N ILE A 591 5.31 4.74 -21.79
CA ILE A 591 6.52 4.96 -20.98
C ILE A 591 6.35 4.28 -19.63
N VAL A 592 7.38 3.55 -19.18
CA VAL A 592 7.36 2.91 -17.86
C VAL A 592 7.60 3.96 -16.78
N ALA A 593 6.59 4.26 -15.97
CA ALA A 593 6.66 5.23 -14.87
C ALA A 593 6.09 4.70 -13.55
N ILE A 594 6.74 5.05 -12.43
CA ILE A 594 6.22 4.92 -11.06
C ILE A 594 6.41 6.22 -10.27
N ASP A 595 5.65 6.38 -9.19
CA ASP A 595 5.80 7.44 -8.18
C ASP A 595 6.04 6.77 -6.82
N VAL A 596 6.98 7.31 -6.06
CA VAL A 596 7.47 6.75 -4.79
C VAL A 596 7.32 7.80 -3.70
N VAL A 597 6.33 7.59 -2.83
CA VAL A 597 5.92 8.55 -1.81
C VAL A 597 6.68 8.31 -0.51
N ILE A 598 7.66 9.16 -0.26
CA ILE A 598 8.56 9.06 0.88
C ILE A 598 8.01 9.80 2.11
N PRO A 599 8.40 9.42 3.34
CA PRO A 599 8.05 10.18 4.55
C PRO A 599 8.60 11.61 4.51
N GLN A 600 7.90 12.54 5.17
CA GLN A 600 8.37 13.93 5.38
C GLN A 600 9.76 14.03 6.04
N LYS A 601 10.24 12.97 6.71
CA LYS A 601 11.58 12.89 7.33
C LYS A 601 12.65 12.30 6.40
N GLY A 602 12.33 12.06 5.13
CA GLY A 602 13.18 11.34 4.18
C GLY A 602 13.01 9.81 4.26
N ILE A 603 13.77 9.10 3.42
CA ILE A 603 13.78 7.63 3.38
C ILE A 603 14.61 7.03 4.51
N SER A 604 14.26 5.80 4.92
CA SER A 604 14.95 5.06 6.00
C SER A 604 16.38 4.63 5.65
N SER A 605 16.71 4.49 4.36
CA SER A 605 18.06 4.15 3.88
C SER A 605 18.23 4.54 2.41
N VAL A 606 19.20 5.42 2.13
CA VAL A 606 19.62 5.76 0.76
C VAL A 606 20.19 4.55 0.03
N ASP A 607 20.89 3.66 0.75
CA ASP A 607 21.40 2.41 0.17
C ASP A 607 20.27 1.52 -0.36
N ARG A 608 19.15 1.40 0.36
CA ARG A 608 17.98 0.64 -0.13
C ARG A 608 17.37 1.26 -1.38
N ALA A 609 17.20 2.59 -1.42
CA ALA A 609 16.72 3.27 -2.63
C ALA A 609 17.70 3.08 -3.82
N PHE A 610 19.00 3.07 -3.56
CA PHE A 610 20.00 2.75 -4.59
C PHE A 610 19.95 1.30 -5.08
N GLN A 611 19.71 0.32 -4.19
CA GLN A 611 19.47 -1.08 -4.59
C GLN A 611 18.17 -1.24 -5.38
N ALA A 612 17.10 -0.52 -5.01
CA ALA A 612 15.83 -0.53 -5.73
C ALA A 612 16.01 -0.06 -7.17
N LEU A 613 16.82 0.98 -7.38
CA LEU A 613 17.20 1.49 -8.70
C LEU A 613 17.97 0.44 -9.52
N ILE A 614 19.00 -0.19 -8.94
CA ILE A 614 19.77 -1.26 -9.63
C ILE A 614 18.82 -2.37 -10.10
N ALA A 615 18.01 -2.92 -9.20
CA ALA A 615 17.09 -4.01 -9.54
C ALA A 615 16.02 -3.59 -10.56
N ALA A 616 15.52 -2.34 -10.48
CA ALA A 616 14.56 -1.80 -11.42
C ALA A 616 15.15 -1.53 -12.81
N ALA A 617 16.46 -1.41 -12.92
CA ALA A 617 17.18 -1.24 -14.18
C ALA A 617 17.48 -2.57 -14.89
N GLU A 618 17.64 -3.64 -14.10
CA GLU A 618 17.82 -5.02 -14.61
C GLU A 618 16.51 -5.63 -15.14
N TYR A 619 15.37 -5.06 -14.74
CA TYR A 619 14.00 -5.41 -15.15
C TYR A 619 13.54 -4.70 -16.43
#